data_AF-A0AAD5XZ71-F1
#
_entry.id   AF-A0AAD5XZ71-F1
#
_cell.length_a   1.000
_cell.length_b   1.000
_cell.length_c   1.000
_cell.angle_alpha   90.00
_cell.angle_beta   90.00
_cell.angle_gamma   90.00
#
_symmetry.space_group_name_H-M   'P 1'
#
loop_
_entity.id
_entity.type
_entity.pdbx_description
1 polymer ?
#
loop_
_entity_poly.entity_id
_entity_poly.type
_entity_poly.pdbx_seq_one_letter_code
_entity_poly.pdbx_strand_id
1 'polypeptide(L)'
;MKIKIHWQWKGSKFFVKLILASSLFILLLLRTNSKSHFLKKNGIVFIKSKDLYPIAKNDFERLQEQQDQELWGFAINCSVIYTWVNGSIKSHQDEFNKYRVKYGAHEKSFQRYRDNEELKHSLRSYAKHMSWHKGQIYLVVPDGHDLTIKVPNWLNTKHPRVTIINQSTLMDEEDNPTFNSNAIEQNFYRIPNISELFIQINDDTFFGSNLVYEDFFTKDRGNNIFMDNIKTDLEKHYNALWTSRQTTYRALINQFNCSLPMFSTRHAPIAFLIMHRLFKKELKETASRKFRNRYDLITPILHHYTVMNYKDDGEDSMTENSEPYRSGKGKLKFNFKNFKQEEMKLTHFFKPVTDNFESDLNSFKFFSEYKPKFFTLNDDFESESVHYLMKLFLFNMFPEKSPFEI
;
A
#
# COMPACT_ATOMS: atom_id res chain seq x y z
N MET A 1 -14.58 -11.78 -21.87
CA MET A 1 -14.56 -12.29 -23.26
C MET A 1 -13.14 -12.16 -23.81
N LYS A 2 -12.50 -13.21 -24.37
CA LYS A 2 -11.09 -13.16 -24.80
C LYS A 2 -10.96 -12.64 -26.24
N ILE A 3 -10.29 -11.51 -26.44
CA ILE A 3 -9.88 -11.02 -27.76
C ILE A 3 -8.65 -11.84 -28.19
N LYS A 4 -8.72 -12.52 -29.35
CA LYS A 4 -7.55 -13.17 -29.97
C LYS A 4 -7.17 -12.40 -31.23
N ILE A 5 -5.97 -11.83 -31.23
CA ILE A 5 -5.37 -11.17 -32.39
C ILE A 5 -4.48 -12.20 -33.09
N HIS A 6 -4.63 -12.37 -34.41
CA HIS A 6 -3.72 -13.20 -35.21
C HIS A 6 -3.08 -12.32 -36.29
N TRP A 7 -1.75 -12.32 -36.29
CA TRP A 7 -0.92 -11.61 -37.26
C TRP A 7 -0.61 -12.54 -38.43
N GLN A 8 -0.86 -12.11 -39.66
CA GLN A 8 -0.45 -12.85 -40.86
C GLN A 8 0.25 -11.93 -41.85
N TRP A 9 1.40 -12.40 -42.34
CA TRP A 9 2.20 -11.73 -43.35
C TRP A 9 1.88 -12.32 -44.73
N LYS A 10 1.60 -11.47 -45.73
CA LYS A 10 1.40 -11.89 -47.13
C LYS A 10 2.01 -10.86 -48.09
N GLY A 11 3.28 -11.08 -48.47
CA GLY A 11 4.04 -10.15 -49.30
C GLY A 11 4.28 -8.80 -48.60
N SER A 12 4.36 -7.70 -49.35
CA SER A 12 4.63 -6.33 -48.83
C SER A 12 3.45 -5.65 -48.11
N LYS A 13 2.39 -6.38 -47.77
CA LYS A 13 1.16 -5.83 -47.17
C LYS A 13 0.81 -6.48 -45.84
N PHE A 14 0.41 -5.64 -44.89
CA PHE A 14 0.06 -6.01 -43.51
C PHE A 14 -1.45 -6.31 -43.41
N PHE A 15 -1.82 -7.45 -42.81
CA PHE A 15 -3.23 -7.80 -42.57
C PHE A 15 -3.41 -8.20 -41.11
N VAL A 16 -4.40 -7.60 -40.44
CA VAL A 16 -4.79 -7.96 -39.07
C VAL A 16 -6.09 -8.75 -39.14
N LYS A 17 -6.08 -10.01 -38.68
CA LYS A 17 -7.31 -10.79 -38.53
C LYS A 17 -7.84 -10.59 -37.11
N LEU A 18 -8.83 -9.72 -37.01
CA LEU A 18 -9.53 -9.38 -35.78
C LEU A 18 -10.77 -10.29 -35.65
N ILE A 19 -10.75 -11.25 -34.73
CA ILE A 19 -11.98 -11.97 -34.32
C ILE A 19 -12.67 -11.06 -33.30
N LEU A 20 -13.50 -10.15 -33.79
CA LEU A 20 -14.24 -9.19 -32.97
C LEU A 20 -15.54 -9.79 -32.46
N ALA A 21 -15.88 -9.42 -31.23
CA ALA A 21 -17.28 -9.37 -30.82
C ALA A 21 -18.08 -8.56 -31.84
N SER A 22 -19.24 -9.07 -32.26
CA SER A 22 -20.13 -8.45 -33.24
C SER A 22 -20.42 -6.96 -32.96
N SER A 23 -20.47 -6.57 -31.70
CA SER A 23 -20.71 -5.19 -31.24
C SER A 23 -19.58 -4.19 -31.55
N LEU A 24 -18.30 -4.61 -31.48
CA LEU A 24 -17.18 -3.69 -31.73
C LEU A 24 -16.94 -3.43 -33.22
N PHE A 25 -17.23 -4.43 -34.05
CA PHE A 25 -17.17 -4.30 -35.51
C PHE A 25 -18.20 -3.32 -36.06
N ILE A 26 -19.41 -3.29 -35.47
CA ILE A 26 -20.49 -2.36 -35.84
C ILE A 26 -20.13 -0.91 -35.46
N LEU A 27 -19.50 -0.68 -34.30
CA LEU A 27 -19.07 0.65 -33.87
C LEU A 27 -17.97 1.25 -34.76
N LEU A 28 -17.02 0.42 -35.21
CA LEU A 28 -15.98 0.82 -36.16
C LEU A 28 -16.57 1.19 -37.54
N LEU A 29 -17.60 0.47 -38.01
CA LEU A 29 -18.30 0.74 -39.27
C LEU A 29 -19.08 2.07 -39.26
N LEU A 30 -19.65 2.45 -38.10
CA LEU A 30 -20.50 3.64 -37.97
C LEU A 30 -19.71 4.95 -37.89
N ARG A 31 -18.41 4.93 -37.53
CA ARG A 31 -17.64 6.16 -37.25
C ARG A 31 -16.65 6.60 -38.33
N THR A 32 -16.25 5.69 -39.21
CA THR A 32 -15.44 6.03 -40.37
C THR A 32 -16.36 6.59 -41.46
N ASN A 33 -16.62 7.90 -41.43
CA ASN A 33 -17.49 8.64 -42.37
C ASN A 33 -16.99 8.66 -43.83
N SER A 34 -16.22 7.66 -44.27
CA SER A 34 -15.56 7.61 -45.56
C SER A 34 -15.61 6.20 -46.13
N LYS A 35 -16.43 6.01 -47.18
CA LYS A 35 -16.47 4.77 -47.99
C LYS A 35 -15.14 4.46 -48.67
N SER A 36 -14.20 5.41 -48.78
CA SER A 36 -12.92 5.23 -49.49
C SER A 36 -11.86 4.46 -48.70
N HIS A 37 -12.14 4.14 -47.43
CA HIS A 37 -11.21 3.46 -46.53
C HIS A 37 -11.45 1.95 -46.43
N PHE A 38 -12.49 1.46 -47.12
CA PHE A 38 -12.94 0.08 -47.09
C PHE A 38 -12.82 -0.57 -48.47
N LEU A 39 -12.07 -1.65 -48.57
CA LEU A 39 -12.10 -2.54 -49.72
C LEU A 39 -13.00 -3.74 -49.37
N LYS A 40 -14.09 -3.94 -50.11
CA LYS A 40 -14.98 -5.09 -49.93
C LYS A 40 -14.63 -6.15 -50.99
N LYS A 41 -14.20 -7.34 -50.56
CA LYS A 41 -13.96 -8.49 -51.46
C LYS A 41 -14.50 -9.76 -50.80
N ASN A 42 -15.40 -10.47 -51.48
CA ASN A 42 -16.02 -11.71 -51.01
C ASN A 42 -16.65 -11.61 -49.60
N GLY A 43 -17.37 -10.51 -49.32
CA GLY A 43 -18.00 -10.29 -48.01
C GLY A 43 -17.04 -9.86 -46.89
N ILE A 44 -15.74 -9.80 -47.15
CA ILE A 44 -14.70 -9.39 -46.20
C ILE A 44 -14.38 -7.91 -46.43
N VAL A 45 -14.37 -7.14 -45.34
CA VAL A 45 -14.06 -5.71 -45.33
C VAL A 45 -12.60 -5.53 -44.92
N PHE A 46 -11.79 -4.94 -45.80
CA PHE A 46 -10.39 -4.61 -45.55
C PHE A 46 -10.26 -3.10 -45.26
N ILE A 47 -9.62 -2.76 -44.16
CA ILE A 47 -9.40 -1.37 -43.71
C ILE A 47 -7.91 -1.04 -43.84
N LYS A 48 -7.56 0.14 -44.36
CA LYS A 48 -6.16 0.59 -44.44
C LYS A 48 -5.60 0.81 -43.02
N SER A 49 -4.46 0.18 -42.69
CA SER A 49 -3.97 0.07 -41.30
C SER A 49 -3.62 1.40 -40.63
N LYS A 50 -3.22 2.42 -41.42
CA LYS A 50 -2.85 3.74 -40.90
C LYS A 50 -4.03 4.54 -40.34
N ASP A 51 -5.23 4.33 -40.87
CA ASP A 51 -6.45 5.06 -40.49
C ASP A 51 -7.20 4.34 -39.35
N LEU A 52 -6.93 3.04 -39.16
CA LEU A 52 -7.39 2.25 -38.02
C LEU A 52 -6.67 2.64 -36.72
N TYR A 53 -5.40 3.03 -36.81
CA TYR A 53 -4.51 3.03 -35.66
C TYR A 53 -4.96 3.99 -34.53
N PRO A 54 -5.33 5.26 -34.81
CA PRO A 54 -5.72 6.19 -33.73
C PRO A 54 -7.11 5.88 -33.15
N ILE A 55 -8.09 5.57 -34.02
CA ILE A 55 -9.47 5.30 -33.60
C ILE A 55 -9.55 3.97 -32.83
N ALA A 56 -8.91 2.93 -33.36
CA ALA A 56 -8.84 1.65 -32.67
C ALA A 56 -8.06 1.78 -31.38
N LYS A 57 -6.95 2.52 -31.33
CA LYS A 57 -6.19 2.73 -30.09
C LYS A 57 -7.06 3.34 -28.99
N ASN A 58 -7.78 4.44 -29.28
CA ASN A 58 -8.66 5.06 -28.30
C ASN A 58 -9.82 4.15 -27.87
N ASP A 59 -10.41 3.40 -28.81
CA ASP A 59 -11.46 2.43 -28.47
C ASP A 59 -10.92 1.24 -27.67
N PHE A 60 -9.70 0.76 -27.97
CA PHE A 60 -9.02 -0.29 -27.20
C PHE A 60 -8.69 0.17 -25.79
N GLU A 61 -8.12 1.37 -25.64
CA GLU A 61 -7.84 1.98 -24.33
C GLU A 61 -9.13 2.13 -23.52
N ARG A 62 -10.21 2.64 -24.13
CA ARG A 62 -11.52 2.75 -23.48
C ARG A 62 -12.11 1.41 -23.04
N LEU A 63 -12.04 0.38 -23.89
CA LEU A 63 -12.53 -0.96 -23.53
C LEU A 63 -11.70 -1.59 -22.43
N GLN A 64 -10.38 -1.37 -22.46
CA GLN A 64 -9.47 -1.84 -21.42
C GLN A 64 -9.76 -1.12 -20.10
N GLU A 65 -9.97 0.20 -20.11
CA GLU A 65 -10.38 0.96 -18.93
C GLU A 65 -11.73 0.49 -18.39
N GLN A 66 -12.72 0.22 -19.25
CA GLN A 66 -14.02 -0.33 -18.83
C GLN A 66 -13.88 -1.70 -18.19
N GLN A 67 -13.08 -2.58 -18.81
CA GLN A 67 -12.82 -3.92 -18.28
C GLN A 67 -12.04 -3.87 -16.97
N ASP A 68 -11.04 -2.99 -16.87
CA ASP A 68 -10.26 -2.78 -15.66
C ASP A 68 -11.12 -2.18 -14.55
N GLN A 69 -12.04 -1.27 -14.85
CA GLN A 69 -12.96 -0.75 -13.84
C GLN A 69 -13.93 -1.83 -13.34
N GLU A 70 -14.41 -2.71 -14.22
CA GLU A 70 -15.28 -3.83 -13.85
C GLU A 70 -14.56 -4.85 -12.95
N LEU A 71 -13.33 -5.24 -13.30
CA LEU A 71 -12.56 -6.23 -12.54
C LEU A 71 -11.83 -5.66 -11.33
N TRP A 72 -11.28 -4.46 -11.46
CA TRP A 72 -10.32 -3.84 -10.53
C TRP A 72 -10.79 -2.52 -9.96
N GLY A 73 -12.03 -2.11 -10.21
CA GLY A 73 -12.60 -0.88 -9.64
C GLY A 73 -12.45 -0.81 -8.12
N PHE A 74 -12.48 -1.95 -7.41
CA PHE A 74 -12.22 -2.00 -5.97
C PHE A 74 -10.77 -1.59 -5.61
N ALA A 75 -9.79 -2.02 -6.40
CA ALA A 75 -8.38 -1.68 -6.20
C ALA A 75 -8.11 -0.24 -6.63
N ILE A 76 -8.59 0.15 -7.82
CA ILE A 76 -8.43 1.51 -8.38
C ILE A 76 -8.97 2.56 -7.39
N ASN A 77 -10.10 2.29 -6.76
CA ASN A 77 -10.75 3.22 -5.83
C ASN A 77 -10.50 2.89 -4.34
N CYS A 78 -9.61 1.95 -4.02
CA CYS A 78 -9.30 1.63 -2.63
C CYS A 78 -8.72 2.86 -1.90
N SER A 79 -8.78 2.87 -0.58
CA SER A 79 -8.19 3.91 0.23
C SER A 79 -6.69 3.67 0.35
N VAL A 80 -5.93 4.74 0.40
CA VAL A 80 -4.51 4.73 0.79
C VAL A 80 -4.40 5.46 2.11
N ILE A 81 -3.70 4.88 3.07
CA ILE A 81 -3.47 5.50 4.38
C ILE A 81 -1.98 5.76 4.51
N TYR A 82 -1.64 7.03 4.72
CA TYR A 82 -0.34 7.46 5.17
C TYR A 82 -0.34 7.72 6.67
N THR A 83 0.71 7.28 7.35
CA THR A 83 1.02 7.71 8.72
C THR A 83 2.19 8.67 8.69
N TRP A 84 2.06 9.81 9.36
CA TRP A 84 3.15 10.78 9.44
C TRP A 84 3.14 11.52 10.77
N VAL A 85 4.32 11.86 11.25
CA VAL A 85 4.51 12.68 12.43
C VAL A 85 5.55 13.75 12.16
N ASN A 86 5.23 15.01 12.46
CA ASN A 86 6.23 16.05 12.46
C ASN A 86 7.00 16.05 13.78
N GLY A 87 8.13 15.37 13.79
CA GLY A 87 9.03 15.31 14.93
C GLY A 87 9.56 16.66 15.42
N SER A 88 9.67 17.64 14.52
CA SER A 88 10.28 18.94 14.82
C SER A 88 9.41 19.86 15.67
N ILE A 89 8.13 19.54 15.84
CA ILE A 89 7.19 20.38 16.60
C ILE A 89 7.46 20.26 18.10
N LYS A 90 7.85 21.38 18.72
CA LYS A 90 8.18 21.44 20.16
C LYS A 90 7.08 20.88 21.07
N SER A 91 5.81 21.20 20.83
CA SER A 91 4.70 20.68 21.65
C SER A 91 4.56 19.16 21.55
N HIS A 92 4.82 18.56 20.37
CA HIS A 92 4.85 17.11 20.21
C HIS A 92 6.05 16.49 20.94
N GLN A 93 7.23 17.12 20.87
CA GLN A 93 8.42 16.66 21.59
C GLN A 93 8.21 16.68 23.11
N ASP A 94 7.58 17.74 23.63
CA ASP A 94 7.31 17.90 25.06
C ASP A 94 6.28 16.87 25.54
N GLU A 95 5.22 16.62 24.76
CA GLU A 95 4.24 15.58 25.04
C GLU A 95 4.88 14.18 25.01
N PHE A 96 5.63 13.87 23.94
CA PHE A 96 6.38 12.61 23.82
C PHE A 96 7.31 12.41 25.02
N ASN A 97 8.09 13.42 25.40
CA ASN A 97 9.01 13.33 26.54
C ASN A 97 8.29 13.15 27.87
N LYS A 98 7.17 13.87 28.09
CA LYS A 98 6.34 13.72 29.29
C LYS A 98 5.90 12.27 29.47
N TYR A 99 5.38 11.65 28.41
CA TYR A 99 4.95 10.25 28.45
C TYR A 99 6.14 9.29 28.50
N ARG A 100 7.22 9.55 27.75
CA ARG A 100 8.42 8.70 27.74
C ARG A 100 9.01 8.55 29.13
N VAL A 101 9.16 9.66 29.86
CA VAL A 101 9.65 9.66 31.25
C VAL A 101 8.65 8.95 32.17
N LYS A 102 7.35 9.26 32.06
CA LYS A 102 6.30 8.65 32.89
C LYS A 102 6.25 7.12 32.77
N TYR A 103 6.46 6.58 31.57
CA TYR A 103 6.35 5.15 31.28
C TYR A 103 7.72 4.45 31.12
N GLY A 104 8.84 5.13 31.38
CA GLY A 104 10.19 4.56 31.30
C GLY A 104 10.57 4.05 29.92
N ALA A 105 10.08 4.67 28.85
CA ALA A 105 10.34 4.20 27.48
C ALA A 105 11.76 4.57 27.01
N HIS A 106 12.42 3.61 26.34
CA HIS A 106 13.80 3.74 25.84
C HIS A 106 13.88 4.26 24.39
N GLU A 107 12.76 4.64 23.77
CA GLU A 107 12.76 5.18 22.42
C GLU A 107 13.63 6.45 22.33
N LYS A 108 14.50 6.50 21.32
CA LYS A 108 15.44 7.61 21.12
C LYS A 108 14.68 8.86 20.69
N SER A 109 14.94 9.96 21.39
CA SER A 109 14.30 11.25 21.14
C SER A 109 14.81 11.93 19.86
N PHE A 110 16.10 11.78 19.53
CA PHE A 110 16.73 12.59 18.48
C PHE A 110 16.22 12.28 17.05
N GLN A 111 16.18 11.01 16.66
CA GLN A 111 15.66 10.56 15.36
C GLN A 111 14.18 10.94 15.19
N ARG A 112 13.43 11.02 16.30
CA ARG A 112 12.02 11.40 16.33
C ARG A 112 11.80 12.91 16.21
N TYR A 113 12.84 13.74 16.12
CA TYR A 113 12.74 15.21 16.17
C TYR A 113 13.01 15.94 14.84
N ARG A 114 13.38 15.22 13.78
CA ARG A 114 13.62 15.82 12.46
C ARG A 114 12.60 15.34 11.43
N ASP A 115 12.45 16.14 10.40
CA ASP A 115 11.66 15.84 9.19
C ASP A 115 12.64 15.86 8.02
N ASN A 116 12.88 14.70 7.39
CA ASN A 116 13.76 14.60 6.23
C ASN A 116 12.99 14.76 4.91
N GLU A 117 11.75 15.26 4.98
CA GLU A 117 10.81 15.41 3.86
C GLU A 117 10.42 14.06 3.23
N GLU A 118 10.48 12.96 3.99
CA GLU A 118 10.16 11.62 3.50
C GLU A 118 8.73 11.56 2.95
N LEU A 119 7.74 12.06 3.69
CA LEU A 119 6.35 12.07 3.25
C LEU A 119 6.18 12.80 1.90
N LYS A 120 6.90 13.91 1.69
CA LYS A 120 6.86 14.67 0.43
C LYS A 120 7.33 13.81 -0.72
N HIS A 121 8.52 13.23 -0.60
CA HIS A 121 9.10 12.42 -1.66
C HIS A 121 8.40 11.07 -1.83
N SER A 122 7.82 10.51 -0.76
CA SER A 122 6.95 9.35 -0.81
C SER A 122 5.71 9.65 -1.66
N LEU A 123 4.98 10.74 -1.40
CA LEU A 123 3.81 11.14 -2.21
C LEU A 123 4.17 11.46 -3.66
N ARG A 124 5.35 12.04 -3.93
CA ARG A 124 5.85 12.21 -5.30
C ARG A 124 6.09 10.89 -6.01
N SER A 125 6.76 9.95 -5.33
CA SER A 125 6.99 8.62 -5.87
C SER A 125 5.67 7.86 -6.11
N TYR A 126 4.70 8.00 -5.20
CA TYR A 126 3.36 7.45 -5.30
C TYR A 126 2.61 8.03 -6.51
N ALA A 127 2.59 9.36 -6.67
CA ALA A 127 1.92 10.01 -7.80
C ALA A 127 2.52 9.58 -9.15
N LYS A 128 3.85 9.37 -9.18
CA LYS A 128 4.58 8.94 -10.37
C LYS A 128 4.36 7.48 -10.73
N HIS A 129 4.35 6.59 -9.73
CA HIS A 129 4.44 5.15 -9.94
C HIS A 129 3.16 4.37 -9.63
N MET A 130 2.17 4.99 -8.97
CA MET A 130 0.83 4.43 -8.70
C MET A 130 -0.27 5.24 -9.41
N SER A 131 -0.02 5.69 -10.63
CA SER A 131 -0.94 6.57 -11.39
C SER A 131 -2.31 5.97 -11.69
N TRP A 132 -2.44 4.63 -11.60
CA TRP A 132 -3.71 3.91 -11.72
C TRP A 132 -4.65 4.15 -10.54
N HIS A 133 -4.13 4.52 -9.35
CA HIS A 133 -4.94 4.69 -8.15
C HIS A 133 -5.68 6.03 -8.16
N LYS A 134 -6.99 5.97 -7.88
CA LYS A 134 -7.93 7.11 -7.91
C LYS A 134 -8.68 7.32 -6.59
N GLY A 135 -8.59 6.40 -5.64
CA GLY A 135 -9.29 6.50 -4.35
C GLY A 135 -8.76 7.56 -3.39
N GLN A 136 -9.38 7.64 -2.21
CA GLN A 136 -9.01 8.58 -1.14
C GLN A 136 -7.63 8.26 -0.57
N ILE A 137 -6.93 9.31 -0.16
CA ILE A 137 -5.65 9.30 0.56
C ILE A 137 -5.92 9.92 1.94
N TYR A 138 -5.84 9.09 2.96
CA TYR A 138 -5.96 9.51 4.35
C TYR A 138 -4.57 9.75 4.92
N LEU A 139 -4.32 10.94 5.47
CA LEU A 139 -3.09 11.23 6.22
C LEU A 139 -3.44 11.23 7.71
N VAL A 140 -3.02 10.18 8.41
CA VAL A 140 -3.21 10.05 9.86
C VAL A 140 -2.06 10.77 10.56
N VAL A 141 -2.41 11.77 11.38
CA VAL A 141 -1.46 12.60 12.13
C VAL A 141 -1.78 12.60 13.63
N PRO A 142 -0.78 12.77 14.52
CA PRO A 142 -1.01 12.92 15.95
C PRO A 142 -1.88 14.13 16.27
N ASP A 143 -2.67 14.07 17.34
CA ASP A 143 -3.58 15.15 17.73
C ASP A 143 -2.85 16.41 18.17
N GLY A 144 -3.32 17.58 17.77
CA GLY A 144 -2.82 18.86 18.24
C GLY A 144 -3.93 19.87 18.38
N HIS A 145 -3.74 20.85 19.25
CA HIS A 145 -4.64 22.00 19.39
C HIS A 145 -4.80 22.79 18.07
N ASP A 146 -3.83 22.68 17.16
CA ASP A 146 -3.85 23.31 15.85
C ASP A 146 -3.31 22.35 14.77
N LEU A 147 -4.19 21.91 13.87
CA LEU A 147 -3.84 21.04 12.75
C LEU A 147 -2.93 21.73 11.73
N THR A 148 -2.92 23.06 11.68
CA THR A 148 -2.04 23.79 10.77
C THR A 148 -0.57 23.64 11.14
N ILE A 149 -0.27 23.39 12.42
CA ILE A 149 1.08 23.13 12.91
C ILE A 149 1.50 21.69 12.59
N LYS A 150 0.54 20.75 12.55
CA LYS A 150 0.78 19.30 12.45
C LYS A 150 0.60 18.70 11.06
N VAL A 151 0.25 19.50 10.05
CA VAL A 151 0.17 19.08 8.65
C VAL A 151 1.30 19.76 7.88
N PRO A 152 1.98 19.07 6.94
CA PRO A 152 3.07 19.70 6.20
C PRO A 152 2.58 20.91 5.40
N ASN A 153 3.27 22.05 5.53
CA ASN A 153 2.87 23.32 4.88
C ASN A 153 2.83 23.26 3.35
N TRP A 154 3.53 22.29 2.75
CA TRP A 154 3.58 22.05 1.31
C TRP A 154 2.42 21.20 0.81
N LEU A 155 1.68 20.51 1.70
CA LEU A 155 0.61 19.59 1.33
C LEU A 155 -0.65 20.38 0.94
N ASN A 156 -1.21 20.07 -0.22
CA ASN A 156 -2.48 20.61 -0.68
C ASN A 156 -3.64 19.90 0.04
N THR A 157 -3.99 20.39 1.22
CA THR A 157 -5.12 19.89 2.03
C THR A 157 -6.49 20.13 1.39
N LYS A 158 -6.57 20.97 0.35
CA LYS A 158 -7.79 21.21 -0.44
C LYS A 158 -7.94 20.23 -1.60
N HIS A 159 -6.96 19.37 -1.84
CA HIS A 159 -7.06 18.36 -2.89
C HIS A 159 -8.21 17.39 -2.56
N PRO A 160 -9.16 17.11 -3.48
CA PRO A 160 -10.38 16.36 -3.17
C PRO A 160 -10.13 14.92 -2.69
N ARG A 161 -8.98 14.35 -3.07
CA ARG A 161 -8.54 13.02 -2.64
C ARG A 161 -7.81 12.97 -1.31
N VAL A 162 -7.44 14.11 -0.71
CA VAL A 162 -6.64 14.13 0.53
C VAL A 162 -7.56 14.42 1.70
N THR A 163 -7.50 13.60 2.75
CA THR A 163 -8.26 13.80 3.98
C THR A 163 -7.32 13.62 5.18
N ILE A 164 -7.27 14.63 6.05
CA ILE A 164 -6.48 14.57 7.28
C ILE A 164 -7.32 13.89 8.36
N ILE A 165 -6.75 12.90 9.02
CA ILE A 165 -7.38 12.17 10.12
C ILE A 165 -6.57 12.36 11.39
N ASN A 166 -7.25 12.79 12.44
CA ASN A 166 -6.67 12.90 13.77
C ASN A 166 -6.60 11.53 14.41
N GLN A 167 -5.41 11.14 14.84
CA GLN A 167 -5.16 9.83 15.43
C GLN A 167 -6.11 9.51 16.60
N SER A 168 -6.41 10.46 17.50
CA SER A 168 -7.31 10.19 18.64
C SER A 168 -8.70 9.76 18.23
N THR A 169 -9.20 10.24 17.08
CA THR A 169 -10.55 9.92 16.60
C THR A 169 -10.70 8.44 16.20
N LEU A 170 -9.57 7.75 16.02
CA LEU A 170 -9.55 6.33 15.68
C LEU A 170 -9.52 5.43 16.91
N MET A 171 -9.31 5.96 18.11
CA MET A 171 -9.09 5.17 19.32
C MET A 171 -10.03 5.58 20.44
N ASP A 172 -10.22 4.70 21.41
CA ASP A 172 -11.00 5.03 22.59
C ASP A 172 -10.24 6.10 23.40
N GLU A 173 -10.98 6.97 24.11
CA GLU A 173 -10.38 8.13 24.80
C GLU A 173 -9.27 7.74 25.79
N GLU A 174 -9.44 6.60 26.47
CA GLU A 174 -8.47 6.04 27.43
C GLU A 174 -7.13 5.64 26.80
N ASP A 175 -7.13 5.28 25.51
CA ASP A 175 -5.95 4.85 24.78
C ASP A 175 -5.12 6.03 24.26
N ASN A 176 -5.66 7.25 24.32
CA ASN A 176 -4.98 8.48 23.90
C ASN A 176 -4.17 9.18 25.02
N PRO A 177 -3.19 10.04 24.67
CA PRO A 177 -2.41 9.97 23.43
C PRO A 177 -1.59 8.68 23.40
N THR A 178 -1.16 8.23 22.21
CA THR A 178 -0.26 7.08 22.07
C THR A 178 0.80 7.34 21.01
N PHE A 179 1.99 6.79 21.25
CA PHE A 179 3.14 6.80 20.34
C PHE A 179 3.46 5.39 19.83
N ASN A 180 2.58 4.43 20.11
CA ASN A 180 2.71 3.05 19.71
C ASN A 180 2.06 2.82 18.33
N SER A 181 2.87 2.62 17.28
CA SER A 181 2.31 2.39 15.94
C SER A 181 1.42 1.14 15.86
N ASN A 182 1.69 0.09 16.63
CA ASN A 182 0.83 -1.09 16.64
C ASN A 182 -0.58 -0.75 17.16
N ALA A 183 -0.66 0.13 18.17
CA ALA A 183 -1.93 0.63 18.71
C ALA A 183 -2.69 1.52 17.72
N ILE A 184 -1.97 2.32 16.93
CA ILE A 184 -2.55 3.21 15.93
C ILE A 184 -3.04 2.41 14.72
N GLU A 185 -2.16 1.59 14.14
CA GLU A 185 -2.40 0.83 12.92
C GLU A 185 -3.57 -0.14 13.07
N GLN A 186 -3.74 -0.75 14.26
CA GLN A 186 -4.85 -1.66 14.50
C GLN A 186 -6.24 -0.98 14.36
N ASN A 187 -6.31 0.35 14.37
CA ASN A 187 -7.56 1.11 14.40
C ASN A 187 -7.93 1.80 13.08
N PHE A 188 -7.19 1.59 11.99
CA PHE A 188 -7.48 2.22 10.70
C PHE A 188 -8.85 1.88 10.10
N TYR A 189 -9.44 0.76 10.48
CA TYR A 189 -10.81 0.41 10.09
C TYR A 189 -11.88 1.38 10.61
N ARG A 190 -11.54 2.22 11.60
CA ARG A 190 -12.43 3.25 12.15
C ARG A 190 -12.41 4.55 11.35
N ILE A 191 -11.55 4.68 10.33
CA ILE A 191 -11.53 5.86 9.45
C ILE A 191 -12.88 5.98 8.74
N PRO A 192 -13.59 7.12 8.85
CA PRO A 192 -14.86 7.32 8.17
C PRO A 192 -14.73 7.17 6.65
N ASN A 193 -15.66 6.45 6.02
CA ASN A 193 -15.68 6.19 4.58
C ASN A 193 -14.41 5.51 4.03
N ILE A 194 -13.68 4.80 4.88
CA ILE A 194 -12.61 3.93 4.41
C ILE A 194 -13.20 2.80 3.55
N SER A 195 -12.50 2.45 2.49
CA SER A 195 -12.87 1.31 1.66
C SER A 195 -12.59 0.00 2.39
N GLU A 196 -13.38 -1.02 2.04
CA GLU A 196 -13.28 -2.39 2.56
C GLU A 196 -11.86 -2.97 2.51
N LEU A 197 -11.16 -2.70 1.40
CA LEU A 197 -9.75 -3.00 1.20
C LEU A 197 -9.01 -1.67 1.06
N PHE A 198 -7.84 -1.55 1.68
CA PHE A 198 -7.02 -0.35 1.60
C PHE A 198 -5.53 -0.66 1.69
N ILE A 199 -4.70 0.26 1.22
CA ILE A 199 -3.24 0.15 1.25
C ILE A 199 -2.72 1.07 2.35
N GLN A 200 -1.90 0.53 3.25
CA GLN A 200 -1.21 1.32 4.26
C GLN A 200 0.24 1.55 3.80
N ILE A 201 0.69 2.79 3.87
CA ILE A 201 2.01 3.24 3.44
C ILE A 201 2.60 4.10 4.56
N ASN A 202 3.80 3.79 5.03
CA ASN A 202 4.53 4.69 5.91
C ASN A 202 5.12 5.86 5.11
N ASP A 203 5.36 7.00 5.75
CA ASP A 203 6.02 8.16 5.16
C ASP A 203 7.42 7.88 4.62
N ASP A 204 8.13 6.91 5.19
CA ASP A 204 9.48 6.46 4.81
C ASP A 204 9.51 5.42 3.67
N THR A 205 8.37 5.15 3.04
CA THR A 205 8.23 4.17 1.94
C THR A 205 8.11 4.86 0.59
N PHE A 206 8.88 4.41 -0.39
CA PHE A 206 9.01 5.02 -1.71
C PHE A 206 8.85 4.00 -2.84
N PHE A 207 8.45 4.49 -4.01
CA PHE A 207 8.24 3.68 -5.21
C PHE A 207 9.28 4.02 -6.26
N GLY A 208 10.13 3.06 -6.65
CA GLY A 208 11.19 3.31 -7.65
C GLY A 208 10.77 3.04 -9.09
N SER A 209 9.73 2.23 -9.30
CA SER A 209 9.21 1.85 -10.62
C SER A 209 7.69 1.71 -10.63
N ASN A 210 7.09 1.77 -11.83
CA ASN A 210 5.64 1.74 -11.99
C ASN A 210 5.04 0.45 -11.43
N LEU A 211 4.01 0.61 -10.62
CA LEU A 211 3.24 -0.47 -10.01
C LEU A 211 1.93 -0.66 -10.75
N VAL A 212 1.39 -1.87 -10.63
CA VAL A 212 0.05 -2.22 -11.11
C VAL A 212 -0.81 -2.73 -9.96
N TYR A 213 -2.13 -2.72 -10.11
CA TYR A 213 -3.04 -3.21 -9.07
C TYR A 213 -2.76 -4.69 -8.71
N GLU A 214 -2.24 -5.51 -9.63
CA GLU A 214 -1.82 -6.90 -9.36
C GLU A 214 -0.53 -7.03 -8.55
N ASP A 215 0.13 -5.92 -8.21
CA ASP A 215 1.19 -5.95 -7.21
C ASP A 215 0.59 -6.09 -5.80
N PHE A 216 -0.59 -5.53 -5.56
CA PHE A 216 -1.23 -5.49 -4.24
C PHE A 216 -2.36 -6.50 -4.08
N PHE A 217 -3.17 -6.68 -5.12
CA PHE A 217 -4.43 -7.41 -5.05
C PHE A 217 -4.49 -8.57 -6.05
N THR A 218 -5.41 -9.49 -5.81
CA THR A 218 -5.81 -10.54 -6.76
C THR A 218 -7.17 -10.21 -7.38
N LYS A 219 -7.49 -10.81 -8.54
CA LYS A 219 -8.74 -10.52 -9.28
C LYS A 219 -10.01 -10.84 -8.50
N ASP A 220 -9.90 -11.72 -7.52
CA ASP A 220 -10.95 -12.14 -6.62
C ASP A 220 -10.92 -11.40 -5.27
N ARG A 221 -10.36 -10.19 -5.26
CA ARG A 221 -10.31 -9.29 -4.09
C ARG A 221 -9.51 -9.84 -2.90
N GLY A 222 -8.59 -10.75 -3.15
CA GLY A 222 -7.56 -11.15 -2.21
C GLY A 222 -6.33 -10.24 -2.27
N ASN A 223 -5.36 -10.51 -1.41
CA ASN A 223 -4.14 -9.72 -1.27
C ASN A 223 -2.90 -10.52 -1.71
N ASN A 224 -1.93 -9.86 -2.32
CA ASN A 224 -0.59 -10.41 -2.47
C ASN A 224 0.21 -10.08 -1.21
N ILE A 225 0.66 -11.13 -0.52
CA ILE A 225 1.45 -10.99 0.72
C ILE A 225 2.92 -11.10 0.34
N PHE A 226 3.68 -10.05 0.63
CA PHE A 226 5.13 -10.06 0.48
C PHE A 226 5.76 -10.59 1.77
N MET A 227 6.12 -11.87 1.76
CA MET A 227 6.83 -12.49 2.87
C MET A 227 8.34 -12.22 2.76
N ASP A 228 8.98 -11.97 3.90
CA ASP A 228 10.43 -11.98 4.02
C ASP A 228 10.91 -13.40 4.36
N ASN A 229 12.15 -13.73 3.99
CA ASN A 229 12.75 -15.02 4.34
C ASN A 229 13.23 -15.09 5.79
N ILE A 230 13.01 -14.03 6.57
CA ILE A 230 13.37 -13.99 7.98
C ILE A 230 12.35 -14.78 8.80
N LYS A 231 12.81 -15.90 9.35
CA LYS A 231 12.06 -16.71 10.31
C LYS A 231 12.22 -16.16 11.73
N THR A 232 11.12 -16.10 12.46
CA THR A 232 11.16 -15.81 13.90
C THR A 232 11.31 -17.11 14.67
N ASP A 233 12.35 -17.20 15.49
CA ASP A 233 12.54 -18.30 16.44
C ASP A 233 11.74 -17.99 17.72
N LEU A 234 10.91 -18.90 18.22
CA LEU A 234 10.11 -18.67 19.43
C LEU A 234 10.93 -18.76 20.71
N GLU A 235 12.01 -19.54 20.72
CA GLU A 235 12.78 -19.85 21.93
C GLU A 235 13.97 -18.90 22.14
N LYS A 236 14.39 -18.21 21.07
CA LYS A 236 15.48 -17.24 21.16
C LYS A 236 15.09 -15.99 21.95
N HIS A 237 16.01 -15.50 22.78
CA HIS A 237 15.89 -14.19 23.42
C HIS A 237 16.19 -13.06 22.44
N TYR A 238 15.30 -12.06 22.38
CA TYR A 238 15.45 -10.91 21.51
C TYR A 238 15.17 -9.58 22.23
N ASN A 239 15.42 -8.47 21.53
CA ASN A 239 14.93 -7.15 21.93
C ASN A 239 13.40 -7.04 21.78
N ALA A 240 12.82 -5.95 22.31
CA ALA A 240 11.37 -5.78 22.40
C ALA A 240 10.63 -5.89 21.05
N LEU A 241 11.19 -5.37 19.96
CA LEU A 241 10.56 -5.42 18.62
C LEU A 241 10.44 -6.86 18.11
N TRP A 242 11.50 -7.63 18.23
CA TRP A 242 11.51 -9.04 17.83
C TRP A 242 10.69 -9.91 18.79
N THR A 243 10.66 -9.58 20.08
CA THR A 243 9.78 -10.27 21.03
C THR A 243 8.30 -9.99 20.74
N SER A 244 7.91 -8.79 20.30
CA SER A 244 6.54 -8.51 19.83
C SER A 244 6.14 -9.39 18.64
N ARG A 245 7.08 -9.72 17.74
CA ARG A 245 6.84 -10.74 16.70
C ARG A 245 6.54 -12.10 17.31
N GLN A 246 7.36 -12.56 18.26
CA GLN A 246 7.13 -13.84 18.94
C GLN A 246 5.76 -13.86 19.65
N THR A 247 5.39 -12.76 20.33
CA THR A 247 4.08 -12.60 20.97
C THR A 247 2.95 -12.74 19.95
N THR A 248 3.09 -12.10 18.79
CA THR A 248 2.11 -12.18 17.70
C THR A 248 1.94 -13.62 17.21
N TYR A 249 3.04 -14.33 16.96
CA TYR A 249 2.98 -15.73 16.54
C TYR A 249 2.40 -16.65 17.61
N ARG A 250 2.72 -16.44 18.90
CA ARG A 250 2.13 -17.22 19.99
C ARG A 250 0.61 -17.02 20.05
N ALA A 251 0.13 -15.79 19.90
CA ALA A 251 -1.31 -15.51 19.83
C ALA A 251 -1.96 -16.26 18.66
N LEU A 252 -1.35 -16.22 17.46
CA LEU A 252 -1.84 -16.92 16.28
C LEU A 252 -1.85 -18.45 16.44
N ILE A 253 -0.77 -19.04 16.97
CA ILE A 253 -0.66 -20.48 17.21
C ILE A 253 -1.73 -20.94 18.21
N ASN A 254 -1.93 -20.18 19.30
CA ASN A 254 -2.95 -20.47 20.29
C ASN A 254 -4.37 -20.38 19.70
N GLN A 255 -4.62 -19.36 18.87
CA GLN A 255 -5.95 -19.12 18.29
C GLN A 255 -6.33 -20.15 17.23
N PHE A 256 -5.39 -20.56 16.37
CA PHE A 256 -5.66 -21.42 15.22
C PHE A 256 -5.19 -22.87 15.40
N ASN A 257 -4.53 -23.19 16.51
CA ASN A 257 -3.94 -24.49 16.81
C ASN A 257 -3.12 -25.05 15.62
N CYS A 258 -2.26 -24.22 15.02
CA CYS A 258 -1.53 -24.56 13.81
C CYS A 258 -0.03 -24.24 13.92
N SER A 259 0.77 -25.01 13.17
CA SER A 259 2.19 -24.70 12.96
C SER A 259 2.30 -23.70 11.80
N LEU A 260 2.54 -22.43 12.12
CA LEU A 260 2.67 -21.39 11.10
C LEU A 260 4.13 -21.28 10.62
N PRO A 261 4.39 -21.18 9.30
CA PRO A 261 5.70 -20.80 8.85
C PRO A 261 5.93 -19.33 9.22
N MET A 262 6.73 -19.03 10.25
CA MET A 262 6.83 -17.71 10.90
C MET A 262 7.65 -16.66 10.13
N PHE A 263 7.20 -16.30 8.93
CA PHE A 263 7.85 -15.32 8.05
C PHE A 263 7.39 -13.88 8.34
N SER A 264 8.33 -12.95 8.37
CA SER A 264 7.98 -11.52 8.44
C SER A 264 7.12 -11.12 7.25
N THR A 265 6.14 -10.25 7.46
CA THR A 265 5.30 -9.72 6.38
C THR A 265 5.66 -8.27 6.10
N ARG A 266 5.74 -7.89 4.83
CA ARG A 266 5.85 -6.47 4.43
C ARG A 266 4.45 -5.83 4.36
N HIS A 267 4.40 -4.51 4.41
CA HIS A 267 3.16 -3.72 4.42
C HIS A 267 2.28 -4.05 3.21
N ALA A 268 1.07 -4.55 3.46
CA ALA A 268 0.10 -5.00 2.45
C ALA A 268 -1.33 -4.80 2.99
N PRO A 269 -2.39 -4.93 2.17
CA PRO A 269 -3.77 -4.62 2.58
C PRO A 269 -4.27 -5.46 3.77
N ILE A 270 -5.08 -4.87 4.64
CA ILE A 270 -5.40 -5.41 5.98
C ILE A 270 -6.93 -5.50 6.24
N ALA A 271 -7.42 -6.68 6.60
CA ALA A 271 -8.77 -6.99 7.07
C ALA A 271 -8.84 -6.96 8.61
N PHE A 272 -9.35 -5.85 9.16
CA PHE A 272 -9.29 -5.57 10.59
C PHE A 272 -10.40 -6.22 11.43
N LEU A 273 -11.63 -6.30 10.91
CA LEU A 273 -12.78 -6.72 11.71
C LEU A 273 -12.64 -8.16 12.23
N ILE A 274 -12.13 -9.07 11.40
CA ILE A 274 -11.92 -10.47 11.80
C ILE A 274 -10.85 -10.56 12.90
N MET A 275 -9.75 -9.80 12.78
CA MET A 275 -8.71 -9.77 13.82
C MET A 275 -9.25 -9.23 15.15
N HIS A 276 -9.99 -8.12 15.13
CA HIS A 276 -10.58 -7.52 16.34
C HIS A 276 -11.60 -8.42 17.01
N ARG A 277 -12.28 -9.30 16.26
CA ARG A 277 -13.16 -10.33 16.82
C ARG A 277 -12.37 -11.45 17.51
N LEU A 278 -11.34 -11.98 16.84
CA LEU A 278 -10.58 -13.14 17.32
C LEU A 278 -9.59 -12.79 18.43
N PHE A 279 -8.98 -11.61 18.38
CA PHE A 279 -7.90 -11.17 19.28
C PHE A 279 -8.31 -9.97 20.13
N LYS A 280 -9.61 -9.85 20.45
CA LYS A 280 -10.19 -8.67 21.12
C LYS A 280 -9.42 -8.26 22.37
N LYS A 281 -9.05 -9.24 23.21
CA LYS A 281 -8.36 -8.99 24.48
C LYS A 281 -6.94 -8.49 24.25
N GLU A 282 -6.18 -9.19 23.42
CA GLU A 282 -4.77 -8.91 23.12
C GLU A 282 -4.61 -7.59 22.37
N LEU A 283 -5.54 -7.27 21.47
CA LEU A 283 -5.60 -6.01 20.75
C LEU A 283 -5.96 -4.84 21.68
N LYS A 284 -6.89 -5.03 22.63
CA LYS A 284 -7.17 -4.03 23.68
C LYS A 284 -5.93 -3.79 24.56
N GLU A 285 -5.22 -4.84 24.94
CA GLU A 285 -3.96 -4.70 25.70
C GLU A 285 -2.90 -3.93 24.90
N THR A 286 -2.77 -4.22 23.60
CA THR A 286 -1.87 -3.48 22.71
C THR A 286 -2.27 -2.01 22.59
N ALA A 287 -3.57 -1.71 22.48
CA ALA A 287 -4.10 -0.35 22.35
C ALA A 287 -3.79 0.52 23.59
N SER A 288 -3.88 -0.07 24.79
CA SER A 288 -3.65 0.62 26.06
C SER A 288 -2.21 1.12 26.28
N ARG A 289 -1.24 0.61 25.50
CA ARG A 289 0.18 0.91 25.70
C ARG A 289 0.60 2.15 24.90
N LYS A 290 1.16 3.13 25.63
CA LYS A 290 1.57 4.43 25.09
C LYS A 290 2.82 4.36 24.21
N PHE A 291 3.66 3.35 24.37
CA PHE A 291 4.87 3.09 23.56
C PHE A 291 4.93 1.62 23.16
N ARG A 292 5.68 1.32 22.09
CA ARG A 292 5.85 -0.06 21.61
C ARG A 292 6.40 -0.94 22.72
N ASN A 293 5.83 -2.14 22.85
CA ASN A 293 6.16 -3.09 23.88
C ASN A 293 6.32 -4.50 23.29
N ARG A 294 7.13 -5.32 23.97
CA ARG A 294 7.35 -6.73 23.61
C ARG A 294 6.08 -7.59 23.60
N TYR A 295 5.01 -7.13 24.24
CA TYR A 295 3.72 -7.81 24.30
C TYR A 295 2.70 -7.30 23.27
N ASP A 296 3.10 -6.40 22.39
CA ASP A 296 2.20 -5.89 21.36
C ASP A 296 2.00 -6.93 20.27
N LEU A 297 0.78 -6.93 19.70
CA LEU A 297 0.52 -7.62 18.45
C LEU A 297 0.90 -6.73 17.26
N ILE A 298 1.66 -7.29 16.32
CA ILE A 298 2.08 -6.61 15.10
C ILE A 298 0.98 -6.79 14.07
N THR A 299 0.25 -5.71 13.78
CA THR A 299 -0.94 -5.70 12.92
C THR A 299 -0.72 -6.38 11.56
N PRO A 300 0.35 -6.09 10.78
CA PRO A 300 0.57 -6.78 9.51
C PRO A 300 0.72 -8.30 9.64
N ILE A 301 1.44 -8.79 10.66
CA ILE A 301 1.64 -10.23 10.88
C ILE A 301 0.32 -10.85 11.31
N LEU A 302 -0.33 -10.27 12.34
CA LEU A 302 -1.60 -10.77 12.86
C LEU A 302 -2.63 -10.91 11.74
N HIS A 303 -2.73 -9.91 10.89
CA HIS A 303 -3.66 -9.88 9.77
C HIS A 303 -3.44 -11.01 8.79
N HIS A 304 -2.24 -11.11 8.24
CA HIS A 304 -1.96 -12.07 7.18
C HIS A 304 -2.23 -13.50 7.65
N TYR A 305 -1.77 -13.87 8.84
CA TYR A 305 -2.02 -15.21 9.35
C TYR A 305 -3.47 -15.44 9.77
N THR A 306 -4.16 -14.42 10.30
CA THR A 306 -5.60 -14.51 10.57
C THR A 306 -6.34 -14.88 9.30
N VAL A 307 -6.09 -14.12 8.24
CA VAL A 307 -6.76 -14.29 6.96
C VAL A 307 -6.39 -15.61 6.26
N MET A 308 -5.16 -16.10 6.43
CA MET A 308 -4.74 -17.41 5.91
C MET A 308 -5.42 -18.60 6.59
N ASN A 309 -5.74 -18.48 7.88
CA ASN A 309 -6.20 -19.61 8.71
C ASN A 309 -7.68 -19.53 9.06
N TYR A 310 -8.31 -18.37 8.87
CA TYR A 310 -9.73 -18.19 9.13
C TYR A 310 -10.56 -19.06 8.18
N LYS A 311 -11.42 -19.90 8.77
CA LYS A 311 -12.45 -20.66 8.06
C LYS A 311 -13.80 -20.05 8.41
N ASP A 312 -14.53 -19.63 7.39
CA ASP A 312 -15.91 -19.22 7.54
C ASP A 312 -16.78 -20.48 7.53
N ASP A 313 -17.18 -20.93 8.72
CA ASP A 313 -17.96 -22.15 8.91
C ASP A 313 -19.48 -21.90 8.79
N GLY A 314 -19.91 -20.68 8.46
CA GLY A 314 -21.30 -20.36 8.09
C GLY A 314 -22.35 -20.40 9.21
N GLU A 315 -21.99 -20.77 10.45
CA GLU A 315 -22.92 -20.81 11.60
C GLU A 315 -23.09 -19.45 12.30
N ASP A 316 -22.20 -18.49 12.08
CA ASP A 316 -22.30 -17.16 12.68
C ASP A 316 -23.11 -16.20 11.81
N SER A 317 -24.42 -16.40 11.77
CA SER A 317 -25.34 -15.38 11.25
C SER A 317 -25.30 -14.14 12.16
N MET A 318 -24.60 -13.11 11.70
CA MET A 318 -24.57 -11.75 12.24
C MET A 318 -25.99 -11.28 12.64
N THR A 319 -26.26 -11.15 13.94
CA THR A 319 -27.57 -10.71 14.45
C THR A 319 -27.75 -9.18 14.34
N GLU A 320 -28.70 -8.81 13.49
CA GLU A 320 -29.68 -7.71 13.51
C GLU A 320 -29.31 -6.22 13.54
N ASN A 321 -28.10 -5.72 13.83
CA ASN A 321 -27.88 -4.25 13.75
C ASN A 321 -26.51 -3.77 13.24
N SER A 322 -25.69 -4.65 12.68
CA SER A 322 -24.52 -4.25 11.88
C SER A 322 -24.70 -4.81 10.48
N GLU A 323 -24.77 -3.96 9.45
CA GLU A 323 -24.84 -4.44 8.06
C GLU A 323 -23.69 -5.43 7.81
N PRO A 324 -24.00 -6.71 7.53
CA PRO A 324 -22.99 -7.75 7.49
C PRO A 324 -22.18 -7.63 6.20
N TYR A 325 -20.86 -7.75 6.38
CA TYR A 325 -19.85 -7.95 5.34
C TYR A 325 -20.23 -9.14 4.46
N ARG A 326 -21.03 -8.90 3.41
CA ARG A 326 -21.35 -9.88 2.38
C ARG A 326 -20.33 -9.74 1.26
N SER A 327 -19.20 -10.45 1.38
CA SER A 327 -18.52 -10.88 0.17
C SER A 327 -19.41 -11.93 -0.49
N GLY A 328 -20.01 -11.57 -1.63
CA GLY A 328 -20.85 -12.48 -2.39
C GLY A 328 -20.05 -13.74 -2.76
N LYS A 329 -20.46 -14.90 -2.25
CA LYS A 329 -20.13 -16.25 -2.76
C LYS A 329 -18.68 -16.39 -3.27
N GLY A 330 -17.71 -16.36 -2.39
CA GLY A 330 -16.35 -16.74 -2.73
C GLY A 330 -15.44 -16.69 -1.52
N LYS A 331 -14.83 -17.83 -1.16
CA LYS A 331 -13.64 -17.85 -0.30
C LYS A 331 -12.70 -16.75 -0.80
N LEU A 332 -12.28 -15.82 0.05
CA LEU A 332 -11.17 -14.92 -0.28
C LEU A 332 -9.99 -15.84 -0.67
N LYS A 333 -9.58 -15.86 -1.95
CA LYS A 333 -8.40 -16.65 -2.34
C LYS A 333 -7.19 -15.74 -2.29
N PHE A 334 -6.19 -16.20 -1.55
CA PHE A 334 -4.91 -15.53 -1.41
C PHE A 334 -3.91 -16.17 -2.36
N ASN A 335 -3.09 -15.34 -3.01
CA ASN A 335 -1.99 -15.83 -3.82
C ASN A 335 -0.68 -15.57 -3.08
N PHE A 336 0.00 -16.65 -2.69
CA PHE A 336 1.33 -16.57 -2.10
C PHE A 336 2.35 -16.42 -3.22
N LYS A 337 2.86 -15.21 -3.43
CA LYS A 337 4.03 -15.01 -4.29
C LYS A 337 5.29 -15.30 -3.48
N ASN A 338 5.75 -16.56 -3.51
CA ASN A 338 7.09 -16.91 -3.08
C ASN A 338 8.08 -16.39 -4.13
N PHE A 339 8.55 -15.16 -3.94
CA PHE A 339 9.60 -14.61 -4.80
C PHE A 339 10.91 -15.35 -4.57
N LYS A 340 11.62 -15.70 -5.65
CA LYS A 340 13.01 -16.14 -5.53
C LYS A 340 13.84 -14.98 -4.95
N GLN A 341 14.92 -15.28 -4.24
CA GLN A 341 15.75 -14.25 -3.58
C GLN A 341 16.23 -13.15 -4.55
N GLU A 342 16.43 -13.49 -5.83
CA GLU A 342 16.79 -12.55 -6.90
C GLU A 342 15.62 -11.64 -7.31
N GLU A 343 14.37 -12.13 -7.27
CA GLU A 343 13.16 -11.35 -7.52
C GLU A 343 12.77 -10.49 -6.30
N MET A 344 13.11 -10.94 -5.09
CA MET A 344 12.94 -10.14 -3.86
C MET A 344 13.79 -8.88 -3.91
N LYS A 345 15.01 -8.97 -4.47
CA LYS A 345 15.90 -7.84 -4.75
C LYS A 345 15.37 -6.90 -5.85
N LEU A 346 14.26 -7.21 -6.52
CA LEU A 346 13.63 -6.31 -7.50
C LEU A 346 12.34 -5.69 -6.98
N THR A 347 11.78 -6.27 -5.92
CA THR A 347 10.45 -5.93 -5.45
C THR A 347 10.53 -4.97 -4.27
N HIS A 348 11.05 -5.37 -3.10
CA HIS A 348 11.13 -4.44 -1.96
C HIS A 348 12.46 -4.50 -1.22
N PHE A 349 12.96 -3.31 -0.85
CA PHE A 349 14.12 -3.13 0.01
C PHE A 349 13.79 -2.40 1.29
N PHE A 350 14.43 -2.80 2.37
CA PHE A 350 14.47 -2.04 3.61
C PHE A 350 15.93 -1.66 3.88
N LYS A 351 16.20 -0.37 4.05
CA LYS A 351 17.52 0.15 4.39
C LYS A 351 17.41 1.00 5.65
N PRO A 352 17.99 0.58 6.78
CA PRO A 352 18.28 1.52 7.85
C PRO A 352 19.38 2.45 7.35
N VAL A 353 19.10 3.75 7.28
CA VAL A 353 20.09 4.78 6.95
C VAL A 353 20.82 5.10 8.25
N THR A 354 22.14 4.93 8.28
CA THR A 354 22.94 5.02 9.52
C THR A 354 24.03 6.09 9.36
N ASP A 355 24.96 6.21 10.31
CA ASP A 355 26.13 7.08 10.11
C ASP A 355 27.25 6.41 9.29
N ASN A 356 26.94 5.37 8.52
CA ASN A 356 27.89 4.70 7.62
C ASN A 356 27.74 5.25 6.20
N PHE A 357 28.34 6.42 5.98
CA PHE A 357 28.26 7.18 4.73
C PHE A 357 28.51 6.35 3.47
N GLU A 358 29.52 5.46 3.48
CA GLU A 358 29.82 4.61 2.31
C GLU A 358 28.70 3.59 2.05
N SER A 359 28.19 2.93 3.10
CA SER A 359 27.08 1.99 2.99
C SER A 359 25.80 2.66 2.49
N ASP A 360 25.49 3.85 3.02
CA ASP A 360 24.31 4.62 2.63
C ASP A 360 24.40 5.11 1.19
N LEU A 361 25.54 5.71 0.82
CA LEU A 361 25.79 6.17 -0.55
C LEU A 361 25.70 5.03 -1.57
N ASN A 362 26.27 3.86 -1.26
CA ASN A 362 26.19 2.69 -2.14
C ASN A 362 24.74 2.20 -2.30
N SER A 363 23.94 2.23 -1.23
CA SER A 363 22.52 1.88 -1.28
C SER A 363 21.71 2.87 -2.11
N PHE A 364 21.98 4.17 -1.98
CA PHE A 364 21.34 5.23 -2.75
C PHE A 364 21.69 5.17 -4.24
N LYS A 365 22.95 4.88 -4.58
CA LYS A 365 23.35 4.60 -5.97
C LYS A 365 22.60 3.40 -6.53
N PHE A 366 22.53 2.31 -5.76
CA PHE A 366 21.78 1.11 -6.16
C PHE A 366 20.30 1.42 -6.40
N PHE A 367 19.62 2.15 -5.52
CA PHE A 367 18.21 2.52 -5.73
C PHE A 367 18.00 3.42 -6.96
N SER A 368 18.93 4.35 -7.21
CA SER A 368 18.87 5.25 -8.37
C SER A 368 19.04 4.51 -9.70
N GLU A 369 19.96 3.54 -9.74
CA GLU A 369 20.26 2.74 -10.93
C GLU A 369 19.20 1.68 -11.16
N TYR A 370 18.86 0.93 -10.12
CA TYR A 370 18.06 -0.30 -10.23
C TYR A 370 16.56 -0.08 -10.12
N LYS A 371 16.12 0.98 -9.42
CA LYS A 371 14.72 1.39 -9.32
C LYS A 371 13.79 0.26 -8.87
N PRO A 372 14.00 -0.31 -7.68
CA PRO A 372 13.13 -1.36 -7.17
C PRO A 372 11.68 -0.90 -7.10
N LYS A 373 10.73 -1.83 -7.18
CA LYS A 373 9.30 -1.50 -7.09
C LYS A 373 8.98 -0.68 -5.82
N PHE A 374 9.55 -1.08 -4.70
CA PHE A 374 9.39 -0.46 -3.39
C PHE A 374 10.73 -0.38 -2.68
N PHE A 375 10.94 0.67 -1.89
CA PHE A 375 12.02 0.70 -0.90
C PHE A 375 11.64 1.57 0.30
N THR A 376 12.15 1.22 1.47
CA THR A 376 11.92 1.93 2.73
C THR A 376 13.26 2.40 3.29
N LEU A 377 13.33 3.66 3.69
CA LEU A 377 14.52 4.27 4.30
C LEU A 377 14.23 4.59 5.77
N ASN A 378 14.63 3.70 6.67
CA ASN A 378 14.42 3.93 8.10
C ASN A 378 15.52 4.84 8.65
N ASP A 379 15.12 5.95 9.28
CA ASP A 379 16.04 6.88 9.92
C ASP A 379 16.71 6.26 11.16
N ASP A 380 18.00 5.94 11.07
CA ASP A 380 18.82 5.41 12.17
C ASP A 380 20.22 6.07 12.25
N PHE A 381 20.33 7.34 11.86
CA PHE A 381 21.57 8.11 11.88
C PHE A 381 21.52 9.25 12.92
N GLU A 382 22.63 9.93 13.19
CA GLU A 382 22.66 11.14 14.03
C GLU A 382 23.32 12.33 13.31
N SER A 383 24.17 12.09 12.32
CA SER A 383 24.94 13.14 11.66
C SER A 383 24.12 14.01 10.68
N GLU A 384 24.43 15.31 10.67
CA GLU A 384 23.90 16.27 9.69
C GLU A 384 24.36 15.98 8.26
N SER A 385 25.52 15.35 8.08
CA SER A 385 26.01 14.98 6.75
C SER A 385 25.17 13.89 6.12
N VAL A 386 24.76 12.87 6.88
CA VAL A 386 23.85 11.82 6.41
C VAL A 386 22.43 12.37 6.22
N HIS A 387 21.99 13.26 7.10
CA HIS A 387 20.73 14.00 6.91
C HIS A 387 20.69 14.66 5.53
N TYR A 388 21.71 15.46 5.21
CA TYR A 388 21.80 16.13 3.91
C TYR A 388 21.90 15.14 2.74
N LEU A 389 22.67 14.06 2.90
CA LEU A 389 22.80 13.02 1.89
C LEU A 389 21.44 12.38 1.56
N MET A 390 20.64 12.04 2.57
CA MET A 390 19.32 11.43 2.38
C MET A 390 18.37 12.40 1.67
N LYS A 391 18.33 13.66 2.10
CA LYS A 391 17.52 14.70 1.44
C LYS A 391 17.91 14.90 -0.02
N LEU A 392 19.21 14.99 -0.31
CA LEU A 392 19.72 15.14 -1.67
C LEU A 392 19.36 13.92 -2.54
N PHE A 393 19.47 12.71 -2.01
CA PHE A 393 19.06 11.49 -2.70
C PHE A 393 17.56 11.52 -3.05
N LEU A 394 16.69 11.81 -2.08
CA LEU A 394 15.24 11.87 -2.30
C LEU A 394 14.84 12.95 -3.30
N PHE A 395 15.46 14.13 -3.21
CA PHE A 395 15.27 15.21 -4.16
C PHE A 395 15.65 14.82 -5.58
N ASN A 396 16.81 14.17 -5.76
CA ASN A 396 17.26 13.74 -7.08
C ASN A 396 16.42 12.61 -7.66
N MET A 397 15.92 11.70 -6.83
CA MET A 397 15.10 10.57 -7.29
C MET A 397 13.67 11.00 -7.67
N PHE A 398 13.11 11.96 -6.91
CA PHE A 398 11.75 12.47 -7.09
C PHE A 398 11.70 14.02 -7.09
N PRO A 399 12.25 14.66 -8.13
CA PRO A 399 12.37 16.13 -8.17
C PRO A 399 11.03 16.83 -8.47
N GLU A 400 10.16 16.17 -9.24
CA GLU A 400 8.90 16.74 -9.72
C GLU A 400 7.85 16.81 -8.61
N LYS A 401 7.16 17.96 -8.52
CA LYS A 401 6.02 18.12 -7.60
C LYS A 401 4.89 17.16 -7.97
N SER A 402 4.27 16.58 -6.95
CA SER A 402 3.05 15.79 -7.09
C SER A 402 1.80 16.69 -7.17
N PRO A 403 0.65 16.19 -7.67
CA PRO A 403 -0.64 16.90 -7.59
C PRO A 403 -1.11 17.20 -6.15
N PHE A 404 -0.47 16.59 -5.15
CA PHE A 404 -0.79 16.79 -3.72
C PHE A 404 0.04 17.91 -3.09
N GLU A 405 0.87 18.62 -3.85
CA GLU A 405 1.63 19.78 -3.39
C GLU A 405 0.97 21.10 -3.80
N ILE A 406 1.16 22.15 -3.00
CA ILE A 406 0.71 23.55 -3.28
C ILE A 406 1.57 24.20 -4.37
#